data_AF-A0A0S8JIL1-F1
#
_entry.id   AF-A0A0S8JIL1-F1
#
_cell.length_a   1.000
_cell.length_b   1.000
_cell.length_c   1.000
_cell.angle_alpha   90.00
_cell.angle_beta   90.00
_cell.angle_gamma   90.00
#
_symmetry.space_group_name_H-M   'P 1'
#
loop_
_entity.id
_entity.type
_entity.pdbx_description
1 polymer ?
#
loop_
_entity_poly.entity_id
_entity_poly.type
_entity_poly.pdbx_seq_one_letter_code
_entity_poly.pdbx_strand_id
1 'polypeptide(L)'
;MSERVVILGGGISGLAAGYQLLRRDPEAEFFIFERSPHVGGLCRSVAGDGFTFDHTGHLLHLRTKQGRRFFLELLGDELTEHERNAWIYSKGAFTRYPFQCHTYGLPADVVTECLVGFLRARGEPAGEDESFYDWINRQFGSGIARHFMIPYNQKLWKTHPRDMTTEWLDRFIPRPSLEEVIRGAVSNDPTTLGYN
;
A
#
# COMPACT_ATOMS: atom_id res chain seq x y z
N MET A 1 16.05 -19.22 -37.24
CA MET A 1 16.63 -18.03 -36.59
C MET A 1 16.01 -17.94 -35.22
N SER A 2 16.80 -17.87 -34.15
CA SER A 2 16.25 -17.55 -32.83
C SER A 2 15.62 -16.15 -32.90
N GLU A 3 14.39 -16.00 -32.38
CA GLU A 3 13.78 -14.69 -32.26
C GLU A 3 14.60 -13.87 -31.26
N ARG A 4 15.17 -12.75 -31.70
CA ARG A 4 15.91 -11.85 -30.81
C ARG A 4 14.92 -11.07 -29.95
N VAL A 5 14.95 -11.29 -28.65
CA VAL A 5 14.09 -10.56 -27.71
C VAL A 5 14.72 -9.23 -27.33
N VAL A 6 13.94 -8.17 -27.38
CA VAL A 6 14.36 -6.82 -26.94
C VAL A 6 13.47 -6.39 -25.77
N ILE A 7 14.11 -6.01 -24.67
CA ILE A 7 13.46 -5.51 -23.45
C ILE A 7 13.83 -4.04 -23.30
N LEU A 8 12.83 -3.18 -23.18
CA LEU A 8 13.02 -1.75 -22.96
C LEU A 8 12.78 -1.42 -21.48
N GLY A 9 13.81 -0.95 -20.80
CA GLY A 9 13.82 -0.59 -19.39
C GLY A 9 14.53 -1.64 -18.52
N GLY A 10 15.57 -1.21 -17.81
CA GLY A 10 16.30 -1.98 -16.81
C GLY A 10 15.71 -1.86 -15.41
N GLY A 11 14.41 -1.61 -15.28
CA GLY A 11 13.69 -1.67 -14.01
C GLY A 11 13.38 -3.10 -13.57
N ILE A 12 12.75 -3.26 -12.40
CA ILE A 12 12.42 -4.59 -11.85
C ILE A 12 11.66 -5.49 -12.84
N SER A 13 10.73 -4.94 -13.62
CA SER A 13 9.98 -5.71 -14.63
C SER A 13 10.88 -6.22 -15.77
N GLY A 14 11.77 -5.37 -16.29
CA GLY A 14 12.66 -5.76 -17.39
C GLY A 14 13.76 -6.73 -16.94
N LEU A 15 14.34 -6.49 -15.77
CA LEU A 15 15.28 -7.42 -15.14
C LEU A 15 14.62 -8.78 -14.86
N ALA A 16 13.40 -8.78 -14.32
CA ALA A 16 12.65 -10.01 -14.10
C ALA A 16 12.32 -10.74 -15.41
N ALA A 17 11.99 -10.02 -16.48
CA ALA A 17 11.75 -10.62 -17.79
C ALA A 17 13.00 -11.34 -18.33
N GLY A 18 14.15 -10.66 -18.34
CA GLY A 18 15.43 -11.26 -18.76
C GLY A 18 15.83 -12.46 -17.89
N TYR A 19 15.67 -12.33 -16.56
CA TYR A 19 15.92 -13.41 -15.63
C TYR A 19 15.03 -14.65 -15.90
N GLN A 20 13.74 -14.44 -16.18
CA GLN A 20 12.81 -15.54 -16.48
C GLN A 20 13.07 -16.18 -17.85
N LEU A 21 13.59 -15.44 -18.83
CA LEU A 21 14.04 -16.00 -20.11
C LEU A 21 15.19 -16.98 -19.89
N LEU A 22 16.25 -16.55 -19.19
CA LEU A 22 17.40 -17.42 -18.87
C LEU A 22 17.02 -18.65 -18.05
N ARG A 23 16.02 -18.53 -17.18
CA ARG A 23 15.52 -19.69 -16.40
C ARG A 23 14.79 -20.72 -17.24
N ARG A 24 14.17 -20.31 -18.34
CA ARG A 24 13.42 -21.21 -19.25
C ARG A 24 14.32 -21.77 -20.34
N ASP A 25 15.24 -20.95 -20.82
CA ASP A 25 16.22 -21.28 -21.85
C ASP A 25 17.55 -20.59 -21.51
N PRO A 26 18.54 -21.33 -20.98
CA PRO A 26 19.86 -20.79 -20.66
C PRO A 26 20.61 -20.19 -21.86
N GLU A 27 20.25 -20.58 -23.09
CA GLU A 27 20.85 -20.08 -24.33
C GLU A 27 20.04 -18.93 -24.95
N ALA A 28 19.02 -18.42 -24.26
CA ALA A 28 18.19 -17.33 -24.75
C ALA A 28 19.01 -16.04 -24.97
N GLU A 29 19.01 -15.54 -26.20
CA GLU A 29 19.61 -14.26 -26.55
C GLU A 29 18.59 -13.11 -26.44
N PHE A 30 18.89 -12.14 -25.57
CA PHE A 30 18.09 -10.92 -25.45
C PHE A 30 18.95 -9.70 -25.11
N PHE A 31 18.40 -8.52 -25.40
CA PHE A 31 19.00 -7.24 -25.04
C PHE A 31 18.08 -6.46 -24.10
N ILE A 32 18.63 -5.92 -23.02
CA ILE A 32 17.95 -4.94 -22.16
C ILE A 32 18.54 -3.56 -22.45
N PHE A 33 17.70 -2.63 -22.90
CA PHE A 33 18.09 -1.24 -23.07
C PHE A 33 17.56 -0.40 -21.92
N GLU A 34 18.45 0.20 -21.15
CA GLU A 34 18.12 1.17 -20.09
C GLU A 34 18.74 2.53 -20.46
N ARG A 35 17.96 3.59 -20.29
CA ARG A 35 18.42 4.96 -20.58
C ARG A 35 19.29 5.51 -19.45
N SER A 36 18.98 5.13 -18.22
CA SER A 36 19.72 5.49 -16.99
C SER A 36 21.11 4.82 -16.97
N PRO A 37 22.13 5.46 -16.37
CA PRO A 37 23.44 4.82 -16.16
C PRO A 37 23.39 3.62 -15.20
N HIS A 38 22.28 3.45 -14.47
CA HIS A 38 22.07 2.36 -13.52
C HIS A 38 20.71 1.71 -13.72
N VAL A 39 20.67 0.38 -13.57
CA VAL A 39 19.46 -0.46 -13.53
C VAL A 39 18.73 -0.31 -12.19
N GLY A 40 17.53 -0.90 -12.09
CA GLY A 40 16.68 -0.91 -10.89
C GLY A 40 15.43 -0.04 -11.01
N GLY A 41 15.41 0.94 -11.93
CA GLY A 41 14.26 1.82 -12.14
C GLY A 41 13.87 2.56 -10.86
N LEU A 42 12.58 2.48 -10.46
CA LEU A 42 12.09 3.07 -9.21
C LEU A 42 12.54 2.29 -7.97
N CYS A 43 12.92 1.02 -8.09
CA CYS A 43 13.36 0.16 -6.99
C CYS A 43 14.86 0.27 -6.69
N ARG A 44 15.50 1.39 -7.06
CA ARG A 44 16.93 1.64 -6.79
C ARG A 44 17.12 2.53 -5.57
N SER A 45 18.31 2.43 -4.99
CA SER A 45 18.78 3.33 -3.94
C SER A 45 19.83 4.31 -4.47
N VAL A 46 19.99 5.43 -3.79
CA VAL A 46 21.03 6.46 -4.02
C VAL A 46 21.77 6.66 -2.71
N ALA A 47 23.10 6.56 -2.74
CA ALA A 47 23.94 6.79 -1.56
C ALA A 47 24.67 8.13 -1.67
N GLY A 48 24.77 8.85 -0.55
CA GLY A 48 25.47 10.13 -0.44
C GLY A 48 25.66 10.54 1.03
N ASP A 49 26.79 11.14 1.36
CA ASP A 49 27.12 11.63 2.72
C ASP A 49 26.93 10.59 3.85
N GLY A 50 27.17 9.31 3.55
CA GLY A 50 27.00 8.21 4.52
C GLY A 50 25.55 7.72 4.69
N PHE A 51 24.61 8.24 3.91
CA PHE A 51 23.20 7.84 3.92
C PHE A 51 22.79 7.16 2.63
N THR A 52 21.79 6.28 2.70
CA THR A 52 21.19 5.61 1.56
C THR A 52 19.70 5.94 1.51
N PHE A 53 19.22 6.36 0.34
CA PHE A 53 17.83 6.73 0.11
C PHE A 53 17.26 5.95 -1.07
N ASP A 54 16.06 5.42 -0.89
CA ASP A 54 15.24 4.92 -1.98
C ASP A 54 14.39 6.04 -2.58
N HIS A 55 13.91 5.85 -3.82
CA HIS A 55 12.94 6.78 -4.43
C HIS A 55 11.57 6.79 -3.74
N THR A 56 11.26 5.73 -2.98
CA THR A 56 10.07 5.60 -2.13
C THR A 56 10.33 4.53 -1.07
N GLY A 57 9.42 4.36 -0.11
CA GLY A 57 9.51 3.24 0.82
C GLY A 57 9.27 1.91 0.11
N HIS A 58 10.31 1.13 -0.11
CA HIS A 58 10.20 -0.24 -0.61
C HIS A 58 10.27 -1.23 0.54
N LEU A 59 9.21 -2.02 0.69
CA LEU A 59 9.15 -3.13 1.63
C LEU A 59 8.72 -4.38 0.86
N LEU A 60 9.47 -5.48 1.02
CA LEU A 60 9.16 -6.74 0.37
C LEU A 60 8.04 -7.46 1.14
N HIS A 61 6.83 -7.39 0.59
CA HIS A 61 5.66 -8.08 1.13
C HIS A 61 5.48 -9.45 0.46
N LEU A 62 6.24 -10.44 0.93
CA LEU A 62 6.35 -11.77 0.34
C LEU A 62 5.15 -12.67 0.69
N ARG A 63 4.01 -12.46 0.02
CA ARG A 63 2.75 -13.17 0.27
C ARG A 63 2.70 -14.60 -0.27
N THR A 64 3.32 -14.85 -1.41
CA THR A 64 3.26 -16.16 -2.07
C THR A 64 4.47 -16.98 -1.69
N LYS A 65 4.29 -18.31 -1.52
CA LYS A 65 5.41 -19.23 -1.28
C LYS A 65 6.48 -19.12 -2.38
N GLN A 66 6.04 -18.95 -3.63
CA GLN A 66 6.93 -18.76 -4.78
C GLN A 66 7.72 -17.45 -4.70
N GLY A 67 7.07 -16.33 -4.39
CA GLY A 67 7.74 -15.04 -4.24
C GLY A 67 8.72 -15.04 -3.07
N ARG A 68 8.32 -15.61 -1.93
CA ARG A 68 9.20 -15.78 -0.77
C ARG A 68 10.44 -16.59 -1.11
N ARG A 69 10.24 -17.77 -1.73
CA ARG A 69 11.34 -18.63 -2.16
C ARG A 69 12.28 -17.92 -3.13
N PHE A 70 11.73 -17.21 -4.12
CA PHE A 70 12.51 -16.48 -5.12
C PHE A 70 13.43 -15.43 -4.47
N PHE A 71 12.90 -14.59 -3.59
CA PHE A 71 13.73 -13.56 -2.94
C PHE A 71 14.73 -14.13 -1.94
N LEU A 72 14.39 -15.21 -1.22
CA LEU A 72 15.34 -15.92 -0.36
C LEU A 72 16.47 -16.57 -1.15
N GLU A 73 16.18 -17.19 -2.30
CA GLU A 73 17.21 -17.76 -3.19
C GLU A 73 18.11 -16.67 -3.78
N LEU A 74 17.57 -15.47 -4.05
CA LEU A 74 18.31 -14.37 -4.67
C LEU A 74 19.17 -13.58 -3.68
N LEU A 75 18.64 -13.31 -2.49
CA LEU A 75 19.24 -12.37 -1.52
C LEU A 75 19.76 -13.05 -0.26
N GLY A 76 19.28 -14.26 0.07
CA GLY A 76 19.74 -15.02 1.23
C GLY A 76 19.73 -14.19 2.52
N ASP A 77 20.92 -14.07 3.12
CA ASP A 77 21.14 -13.41 4.41
C ASP A 77 21.12 -11.87 4.34
N GLU A 78 21.05 -11.28 3.14
CA GLU A 78 20.89 -9.82 2.96
C GLU A 78 19.45 -9.34 3.27
N LEU A 79 18.52 -10.27 3.49
CA LEU A 79 17.14 -9.94 3.87
C LEU A 79 17.02 -9.75 5.38
N THR A 80 16.56 -8.56 5.78
CA THR A 80 16.20 -8.28 7.18
C THR A 80 14.68 -8.30 7.35
N GLU A 81 14.20 -9.07 8.32
CA GLU A 81 12.80 -9.12 8.70
C GLU A 81 12.46 -7.96 9.65
N HIS A 82 11.30 -7.33 9.42
CA HIS A 82 10.82 -6.21 10.22
C HIS A 82 9.35 -6.38 10.57
N GLU A 83 9.02 -6.17 11.84
CA GLU A 83 7.63 -6.06 12.27
C GLU A 83 7.06 -4.71 11.85
N ARG A 84 5.88 -4.73 11.22
CA ARG A 84 5.22 -3.52 10.73
C ARG A 84 4.78 -2.66 11.90
N ASN A 85 5.31 -1.44 11.99
CA ASN A 85 4.91 -0.44 12.98
C ASN A 85 4.54 0.88 12.30
N ALA A 86 3.27 1.01 11.90
CA ALA A 86 2.78 2.15 11.14
C ALA A 86 1.84 3.04 11.97
N TRP A 87 2.08 4.36 11.89
CA TRP A 87 1.36 5.38 12.66
C TRP A 87 0.88 6.51 11.78
N ILE A 88 -0.18 7.16 12.25
CA ILE A 88 -0.81 8.32 11.65
C ILE A 88 -0.71 9.45 12.67
N TYR A 89 -0.07 10.55 12.26
CA TYR A 89 -0.06 11.77 13.05
C TYR A 89 -1.17 12.71 12.55
N SER A 90 -2.16 12.96 13.39
CA SER A 90 -3.29 13.85 13.07
C SER A 90 -3.86 14.47 14.34
N LYS A 91 -4.34 15.71 14.22
CA LYS A 91 -4.98 16.45 15.33
C LYS A 91 -4.14 16.49 16.63
N GLY A 92 -2.81 16.55 16.50
CA GLY A 92 -1.89 16.61 17.63
C GLY A 92 -1.65 15.26 18.33
N ALA A 93 -2.13 14.14 17.79
CA ALA A 93 -1.99 12.82 18.37
C ALA A 93 -1.44 11.81 17.35
N PHE A 94 -0.80 10.75 17.86
CA PHE A 94 -0.42 9.58 17.09
C PHE A 94 -1.45 8.47 17.29
N THR A 95 -2.01 7.97 16.21
CA THR A 95 -2.84 6.77 16.21
C THR A 95 -2.26 5.70 15.30
N ARG A 96 -2.57 4.43 15.55
CA ARG A 96 -2.06 3.32 14.73
C ARG A 96 -2.75 3.29 13.37
N TYR A 97 -2.04 2.78 12.37
CA TYR A 97 -2.69 2.36 11.13
C TYR A 97 -3.36 0.98 11.34
N PRO A 98 -4.56 0.73 10.78
CA PRO A 98 -5.35 1.64 9.96
C PRO A 98 -6.26 2.55 10.79
N PHE A 99 -6.45 3.80 10.34
CA PHE A 99 -7.17 4.86 11.07
C PHE A 99 -8.58 4.43 11.51
N GLN A 100 -9.31 3.75 10.62
CA GLN A 100 -10.72 3.42 10.79
C GLN A 100 -11.00 2.53 12.00
N CYS A 101 -10.01 1.84 12.56
CA CYS A 101 -10.14 1.04 13.79
C CYS A 101 -9.15 1.46 14.88
N HIS A 102 -8.59 2.68 14.81
CA HIS A 102 -7.67 3.21 15.83
C HIS A 102 -7.89 4.71 15.98
N THR A 103 -9.03 5.09 16.57
CA THR A 103 -9.37 6.51 16.83
C THR A 103 -9.12 6.90 18.28
N TYR A 104 -8.79 5.94 19.15
CA TYR A 104 -8.41 6.20 20.53
C TYR A 104 -7.25 7.21 20.64
N GLY A 105 -7.39 8.18 21.54
CA GLY A 105 -6.42 9.26 21.75
C GLY A 105 -6.62 10.49 20.86
N LEU A 106 -7.52 10.44 19.87
CA LEU A 106 -7.97 11.64 19.15
C LEU A 106 -8.92 12.48 20.02
N PRO A 107 -9.13 13.77 19.66
CA PRO A 107 -10.16 14.59 20.28
C PRO A 107 -11.54 13.92 20.30
N ALA A 108 -12.27 14.05 21.41
CA ALA A 108 -13.52 13.31 21.64
C ALA A 108 -14.61 13.61 20.58
N ASP A 109 -14.66 14.84 20.07
CA ASP A 109 -15.53 15.24 18.98
C ASP A 109 -15.20 14.50 17.67
N VAL A 110 -13.91 14.37 17.34
CA VAL A 110 -13.42 13.62 16.17
C VAL A 110 -13.79 12.13 16.28
N VAL A 111 -13.54 11.52 17.44
CA VAL A 111 -13.91 10.12 17.71
C VAL A 111 -15.42 9.93 17.57
N THR A 112 -16.21 10.83 18.16
CA THR A 112 -17.68 10.80 18.08
C THR A 112 -18.16 10.92 16.64
N GLU A 113 -17.65 11.86 15.86
CA GLU A 113 -17.99 12.02 14.44
C GLU A 113 -17.66 10.77 13.63
N CYS A 114 -16.52 10.14 13.89
CA CYS A 114 -16.12 8.90 13.22
C CYS A 114 -17.06 7.74 13.56
N LEU A 115 -17.36 7.52 14.85
CA LEU A 115 -18.24 6.43 15.30
C LEU A 115 -19.68 6.61 14.80
N VAL A 116 -20.26 7.80 14.98
CA VAL A 116 -21.63 8.10 14.55
C VAL A 116 -21.73 8.04 13.03
N GLY A 117 -20.74 8.58 12.31
CA GLY A 117 -20.67 8.50 10.85
C GLY A 117 -20.62 7.06 10.36
N PHE A 118 -19.74 6.25 10.95
CA PHE A 118 -19.60 4.83 10.61
C PHE A 118 -20.92 4.07 10.83
N LEU A 119 -21.57 4.27 11.98
CA LEU A 119 -22.86 3.62 12.28
C LEU A 119 -23.95 4.00 11.29
N ARG A 120 -24.03 5.28 10.89
CA ARG A 120 -25.04 5.79 9.95
C ARG A 120 -24.87 5.26 8.53
N ALA A 121 -23.63 5.06 8.08
CA ALA A 121 -23.33 4.57 6.74
C ALA A 121 -23.62 3.07 6.56
N ARG A 122 -23.79 2.33 7.67
CA ARG A 122 -24.06 0.89 7.61
C ARG A 122 -25.39 0.60 6.93
N GLY A 123 -25.36 -0.35 5.99
CA GLY A 123 -26.55 -0.83 5.30
C GLY A 123 -26.91 -0.03 4.06
N GLU A 124 -26.14 0.99 3.70
CA GLU A 124 -26.30 1.67 2.41
C GLU A 124 -25.88 0.74 1.26
N PRO A 125 -26.75 0.54 0.24
CA PRO A 125 -26.44 -0.31 -0.90
C PRO A 125 -25.32 0.30 -1.74
N ALA A 126 -24.50 -0.56 -2.36
CA ALA A 126 -23.49 -0.10 -3.32
C ALA A 126 -24.16 0.52 -4.54
N GLY A 127 -23.61 1.64 -5.03
CA GLY A 127 -24.02 2.24 -6.30
C GLY A 127 -23.39 1.52 -7.49
N GLU A 128 -24.06 1.59 -8.64
CA GLU A 128 -23.43 1.26 -9.92
C GLU A 128 -22.38 2.33 -10.26
N ASP A 129 -21.18 1.90 -10.69
CA ASP A 129 -20.04 2.76 -11.04
C ASP A 129 -19.66 3.81 -9.97
N GLU A 130 -19.69 3.43 -8.70
CA GLU A 130 -19.37 4.35 -7.60
C GLU A 130 -17.91 4.84 -7.64
N SER A 131 -17.71 6.14 -7.38
CA SER A 131 -16.37 6.71 -7.23
C SER A 131 -15.72 6.26 -5.92
N PHE A 132 -14.39 6.36 -5.80
CA PHE A 132 -13.71 6.07 -4.54
C PHE A 132 -14.20 6.98 -3.39
N TYR A 133 -14.60 8.22 -3.67
CA TYR A 133 -15.21 9.11 -2.69
C TYR A 133 -16.54 8.57 -2.16
N ASP A 134 -17.42 8.10 -3.05
CA ASP A 134 -18.73 7.56 -2.67
C ASP A 134 -18.54 6.26 -1.89
N TRP A 135 -17.63 5.40 -2.36
CA TRP A 135 -17.22 4.19 -1.66
C TRP A 135 -16.70 4.49 -0.24
N ILE A 136 -15.83 5.48 -0.05
CA ILE A 136 -15.32 5.86 1.28
C ILE A 136 -16.47 6.24 2.21
N ASN A 137 -17.39 7.09 1.76
CA ASN A 137 -18.47 7.59 2.60
C ASN A 137 -19.46 6.47 2.95
N ARG A 138 -19.79 5.61 1.98
CA ARG A 138 -20.67 4.46 2.19
C ARG A 138 -20.05 3.42 3.12
N GLN A 139 -18.74 3.17 3.02
CA GLN A 139 -18.06 2.14 3.80
C GLN A 139 -17.67 2.60 5.21
N PHE A 140 -17.27 3.86 5.36
CA PHE A 140 -16.69 4.36 6.61
C PHE A 140 -17.46 5.51 7.25
N GLY A 141 -18.43 6.09 6.54
CA GLY A 141 -19.16 7.26 6.99
C GLY A 141 -18.37 8.55 6.89
N SER A 142 -19.10 9.66 7.00
CA SER A 142 -18.57 11.01 6.75
C SER A 142 -17.48 11.44 7.75
N GLY A 143 -17.49 10.95 8.99
CA GLY A 143 -16.47 11.26 9.99
C GLY A 143 -15.09 10.73 9.59
N ILE A 144 -14.97 9.41 9.37
CA ILE A 144 -13.71 8.79 8.93
C ILE A 144 -13.29 9.32 7.56
N ALA A 145 -14.25 9.54 6.65
CA ALA A 145 -14.02 10.15 5.36
C ALA A 145 -13.31 11.50 5.49
N ARG A 146 -13.87 12.38 6.32
CA ARG A 146 -13.40 13.76 6.52
C ARG A 146 -12.07 13.84 7.25
N HIS A 147 -11.89 13.07 8.32
CA HIS A 147 -10.73 13.22 9.20
C HIS A 147 -9.49 12.49 8.70
N PHE A 148 -9.64 11.52 7.82
CA PHE A 148 -8.51 10.76 7.30
C PHE A 148 -8.62 10.42 5.82
N MET A 149 -9.62 9.64 5.40
CA MET A 149 -9.56 8.97 4.10
C MET A 149 -9.51 9.95 2.92
N ILE A 150 -10.31 11.01 2.91
CA ILE A 150 -10.31 12.01 1.84
C ILE A 150 -8.99 12.81 1.80
N PRO A 151 -8.59 13.53 2.87
CA PRO A 151 -7.38 14.36 2.83
C PRO A 151 -6.10 13.52 2.64
N TYR A 152 -6.02 12.32 3.21
CA TYR A 152 -4.88 11.43 3.03
C TYR A 152 -4.75 10.99 1.57
N ASN A 153 -5.84 10.55 0.95
CA ASN A 153 -5.81 10.10 -0.44
C ASN A 153 -5.57 11.27 -1.42
N GLN A 154 -6.12 12.46 -1.17
CA GLN A 154 -5.77 13.65 -1.95
C GLN A 154 -4.28 13.99 -1.86
N LYS A 155 -3.69 13.89 -0.66
CA LYS A 155 -2.26 14.14 -0.45
C LYS A 155 -1.39 13.12 -1.18
N LEU A 156 -1.77 11.84 -1.10
CA LEU A 156 -1.04 10.71 -1.67
C LEU A 156 -1.14 10.68 -3.20
N TRP A 157 -2.36 10.72 -3.74
CA TRP A 157 -2.63 10.54 -5.16
C TRP A 157 -2.57 11.83 -5.97
N LYS A 158 -2.55 12.99 -5.30
CA LYS A 158 -2.65 14.31 -5.94
C LYS A 158 -3.93 14.50 -6.78
N THR A 159 -4.94 13.69 -6.52
CA THR A 159 -6.23 13.65 -7.23
C THR A 159 -7.36 13.51 -6.20
N HIS A 160 -8.53 14.12 -6.47
CA HIS A 160 -9.68 13.96 -5.59
C HIS A 160 -10.23 12.53 -5.71
N PRO A 161 -10.62 11.85 -4.61
CA PRO A 161 -11.22 10.51 -4.67
C PRO A 161 -12.50 10.39 -5.51
N ARG A 162 -13.09 11.50 -5.97
CA ARG A 162 -14.26 11.49 -6.87
C ARG A 162 -13.86 11.14 -8.29
N ASP A 163 -12.61 11.38 -8.64
CA ASP A 163 -12.04 11.14 -9.97
C ASP A 163 -11.25 9.82 -9.99
N MET A 164 -11.53 8.91 -9.06
CA MET A 164 -10.84 7.64 -8.88
C MET A 164 -11.83 6.49 -8.85
N THR A 165 -11.48 5.38 -9.51
CA THR A 165 -12.28 4.16 -9.55
C THR A 165 -12.06 3.28 -8.31
N THR A 166 -12.78 2.17 -8.19
CA THR A 166 -12.83 1.32 -6.98
C THR A 166 -12.26 -0.09 -7.14
N GLU A 167 -11.84 -0.51 -8.34
CA GLU A 167 -11.42 -1.90 -8.61
C GLU A 167 -10.12 -2.30 -7.93
N TRP A 168 -9.31 -1.32 -7.51
CA TRP A 168 -8.02 -1.55 -6.85
C TRP A 168 -8.13 -1.74 -5.34
N LEU A 169 -9.28 -1.44 -4.71
CA LEU A 169 -9.38 -1.21 -3.26
C LEU A 169 -9.19 -2.46 -2.40
N ASP A 170 -9.66 -3.62 -2.87
CA ASP A 170 -9.74 -4.88 -2.08
C ASP A 170 -8.38 -5.29 -1.47
N ARG A 171 -7.28 -4.92 -2.13
CA ARG A 171 -5.94 -5.24 -1.65
C ARG A 171 -5.40 -4.25 -0.62
N PHE A 172 -5.85 -2.99 -0.63
CA PHE A 172 -5.14 -1.90 0.02
C PHE A 172 -5.89 -1.24 1.16
N ILE A 173 -7.23 -1.34 1.20
CA ILE A 173 -8.03 -0.64 2.23
C ILE A 173 -8.71 -1.66 3.15
N PRO A 174 -8.25 -1.76 4.41
CA PRO A 174 -8.82 -2.71 5.38
C PRO A 174 -10.27 -2.33 5.74
N ARG A 175 -11.15 -3.33 5.83
CA ARG A 175 -12.56 -3.14 6.20
C ARG A 175 -12.80 -3.72 7.60
N PRO A 176 -12.83 -2.89 8.66
CA PRO A 176 -13.07 -3.37 10.02
C PRO A 176 -14.55 -3.70 10.24
N SER A 177 -14.80 -4.65 11.13
CA SER A 177 -16.09 -4.91 11.75
C SER A 177 -16.51 -3.78 12.68
N LEU A 178 -17.79 -3.75 13.07
CA LEU A 178 -18.28 -2.77 14.06
C LEU A 178 -17.56 -2.91 15.40
N GLU A 179 -17.29 -4.14 15.84
CA GLU A 179 -16.61 -4.39 17.10
C GLU A 179 -15.18 -3.82 17.09
N GLU A 180 -14.44 -4.02 16.00
CA GLU A 180 -13.07 -3.48 15.86
C GLU A 180 -13.06 -1.95 15.86
N VAL A 181 -14.04 -1.31 15.20
CA VAL A 181 -14.19 0.15 15.22
C VAL A 181 -14.50 0.66 16.63
N ILE A 182 -15.42 0.03 17.35
CA ILE A 182 -15.79 0.42 18.73
C ILE A 182 -14.61 0.22 19.67
N ARG A 183 -13.98 -0.97 19.63
CA ARG A 183 -12.81 -1.29 20.48
C ARG A 183 -11.68 -0.29 20.24
N GLY A 184 -11.37 -0.03 18.97
CA GLY A 184 -10.36 0.93 18.56
C GLY A 184 -10.63 2.39 18.91
N ALA A 185 -11.85 2.73 19.32
CA ALA A 185 -12.19 4.05 19.84
C ALA A 185 -12.00 4.17 21.36
N VAL A 186 -12.02 3.05 22.09
CA VAL A 186 -11.97 3.01 23.56
C VAL A 186 -10.67 2.42 24.12
N SER A 187 -9.88 1.72 23.30
CA SER A 187 -8.57 1.18 23.67
C SER A 187 -7.52 1.40 22.57
N ASN A 188 -6.24 1.34 22.95
CA ASN A 188 -5.09 1.41 22.04
C ASN A 188 -4.58 0.00 21.66
N ASP A 189 -5.47 -0.98 21.63
CA ASP A 189 -5.07 -2.36 21.35
C ASP A 189 -4.55 -2.49 19.92
N PRO A 190 -3.37 -3.10 19.72
CA PRO A 190 -2.88 -3.34 18.37
C PRO A 190 -3.80 -4.37 17.69
N THR A 191 -4.47 -3.97 16.61
CA THR A 191 -5.19 -4.89 15.74
C THR A 191 -4.37 -5.21 14.50
N THR A 192 -4.37 -6.48 14.07
CA THR A 192 -3.73 -6.91 12.81
C THR A 192 -4.68 -6.73 11.65
N LEU A 193 -5.12 -5.48 11.40
CA LEU A 193 -5.94 -5.15 10.25
C LEU A 193 -5.09 -4.57 9.12
N GLY A 194 -5.24 -5.18 7.94
CA GLY A 194 -4.73 -4.67 6.66
C GLY A 194 -3.72 -5.55 5.94
N TYR A 195 -3.24 -5.03 4.82
CA TYR A 195 -2.24 -5.71 4.00
C TYR A 195 -0.90 -5.68 4.76
N ASN A 196 -0.42 -6.89 5.11
CA ASN A 196 0.81 -7.25 5.84
C ASN A 196 0.66 -7.37 7.36
#